data_AF-A0A974PH59-F1
#
_entry.id   AF-A0A974PH59-F1
#
_cell.length_a   1.000
_cell.length_b   1.000
_cell.length_c   1.000
_cell.angle_alpha   90.00
_cell.angle_beta   90.00
_cell.angle_gamma   90.00
#
_symmetry.space_group_name_H-M   'P 1'
#
loop_
_entity.id
_entity.type
_entity.pdbx_description
1 polymer ?
#
loop_
_entity_poly.entity_id
_entity_poly.type
_entity_poly.pdbx_seq_one_letter_code
_entity_poly.pdbx_strand_id
1 'polypeptide(L)'
;MAVSVAVLNPLFSHRGAHILFYFLDQPVTLEAVLYGLMMMAVLLTVCILFISYSYTVTTDKFMYLFAAAAPRATLLTLMALRFVPLFQRRLRQITMIQRIRGVDAGKGSVRSRMRDGMTLLKVLLTWSLEEALQTADSMKARGYGIRKRSVYGIYRLDLQDKAILLLLAASGLIPLFFWMKGYGVLEIYPRMKPMHFGWVEAAMYVSFCLFVLIPPALEGKEKWLWRSSRRSVYPSAIPRKTGTRFMSSHLR
;
A
#
# COMPACT_ATOMS: atom_id res chain seq x y z
N MET A 1 13.00 -15.74 -7.77
CA MET A 1 11.60 -16.16 -7.98
C MET A 1 11.10 -15.83 -9.39
N ALA A 2 11.13 -14.57 -9.84
CA ALA A 2 10.73 -14.27 -11.23
C ALA A 2 11.71 -14.86 -12.27
N VAL A 3 13.01 -14.70 -12.04
CA VAL A 3 14.07 -15.23 -12.94
C VAL A 3 14.04 -16.75 -13.06
N SER A 4 13.70 -17.46 -11.97
CA SER A 4 13.57 -18.91 -12.01
C SER A 4 12.43 -19.38 -12.93
N VAL A 5 11.35 -18.61 -13.07
CA VAL A 5 10.27 -18.92 -14.02
C VAL A 5 10.75 -18.78 -15.46
N ALA A 6 11.53 -17.74 -15.78
CA ALA A 6 12.09 -17.56 -17.13
C ALA A 6 13.06 -18.69 -17.52
N VAL A 7 13.79 -19.26 -16.56
CA VAL A 7 14.75 -20.35 -16.81
C VAL A 7 14.08 -21.72 -16.83
N LEU A 8 13.09 -21.97 -15.97
CA LEU A 8 12.43 -23.28 -15.89
C LEU A 8 11.43 -23.50 -17.04
N ASN A 9 10.74 -22.44 -17.51
CA ASN A 9 9.71 -22.60 -18.53
C ASN A 9 10.24 -23.20 -19.86
N PRO A 10 11.41 -22.77 -20.38
CA PRO A 10 12.03 -23.36 -21.58
C PRO A 10 12.58 -24.77 -21.38
N LEU A 11 12.92 -25.14 -20.14
CA LEU A 11 13.44 -26.48 -19.80
C LEU A 11 12.33 -27.53 -19.69
N PHE A 12 11.09 -27.13 -19.38
CA PHE A 12 9.98 -28.07 -19.20
C PHE A 12 8.93 -27.99 -20.33
N SER A 13 8.78 -26.85 -21.01
CA SER A 13 7.77 -26.68 -22.06
C SER A 13 8.34 -26.93 -23.46
N HIS A 14 7.84 -27.98 -24.11
CA HIS A 14 8.33 -28.49 -25.39
C HIS A 14 7.33 -28.31 -26.55
N ARG A 15 6.39 -27.36 -26.43
CA ARG A 15 5.25 -27.23 -27.38
C ARG A 15 5.48 -26.25 -28.55
N GLY A 16 6.71 -25.79 -28.77
CA GLY A 16 7.06 -24.84 -29.83
C GLY A 16 7.42 -25.51 -31.17
N ALA A 17 7.22 -24.79 -32.28
CA ALA A 17 7.52 -25.28 -33.62
C ALA A 17 8.97 -24.98 -34.06
N HIS A 18 9.62 -23.98 -33.47
CA HIS A 18 10.99 -23.57 -33.80
C HIS A 18 12.00 -24.00 -32.73
N ILE A 19 12.81 -25.02 -33.04
CA ILE A 19 13.86 -25.56 -32.16
C ILE A 19 15.13 -24.72 -32.31
N LEU A 20 15.69 -24.22 -31.20
CA LEU A 20 16.97 -23.50 -31.20
C LEU A 20 18.17 -24.43 -30.98
N PHE A 21 18.12 -25.25 -29.92
CA PHE A 21 19.19 -26.18 -29.56
C PHE A 21 18.65 -27.34 -28.72
N TYR A 22 19.39 -28.44 -28.70
CA TYR A 22 19.11 -29.58 -27.83
C TYR A 22 19.93 -29.47 -26.55
N PHE A 23 19.28 -29.60 -25.40
CA PHE A 23 19.92 -29.65 -24.10
C PHE A 23 19.50 -30.94 -23.40
N LEU A 24 20.45 -31.82 -23.05
CA LEU A 24 20.15 -33.13 -22.42
C LEU A 24 19.07 -33.93 -23.19
N ASP A 25 19.21 -34.05 -24.52
CA ASP A 25 18.25 -34.70 -25.43
C ASP A 25 16.84 -34.08 -25.48
N GLN A 26 16.67 -32.88 -24.91
CA GLN A 26 15.42 -32.13 -24.93
C GLN A 26 15.50 -30.89 -25.85
N PRO A 27 14.56 -30.71 -26.80
CA PRO A 27 14.57 -29.55 -27.70
C PRO A 27 14.08 -28.29 -26.99
N VAL A 28 14.95 -27.27 -26.88
CA VAL A 28 14.57 -25.95 -26.38
C VAL A 28 14.02 -25.12 -27.55
N THR A 29 12.78 -24.65 -27.40
CA THR A 29 12.04 -23.93 -28.47
C THR A 29 11.99 -22.42 -28.23
N LEU A 30 11.93 -21.62 -29.31
CA LEU A 30 11.87 -20.16 -29.25
C LEU A 30 10.63 -19.69 -28.47
N GLU A 31 9.50 -20.33 -28.75
CA GLU A 31 8.20 -20.04 -28.16
C GLU A 31 8.23 -20.26 -26.65
N ALA A 32 8.95 -21.29 -26.17
CA ALA A 32 9.08 -21.54 -24.74
C ALA A 32 9.93 -20.50 -24.01
N VAL A 33 10.98 -19.97 -24.66
CA VAL A 33 11.78 -18.85 -24.15
C VAL A 33 10.96 -17.57 -24.07
N LEU A 34 10.26 -17.20 -25.14
CA LEU A 34 9.42 -15.99 -25.16
C LEU A 34 8.25 -16.08 -24.17
N TYR A 35 7.62 -17.24 -24.05
CA TYR A 35 6.59 -17.47 -23.03
C TYR A 35 7.17 -17.38 -21.61
N GLY A 36 8.36 -17.94 -21.37
CA GLY A 36 9.09 -17.82 -20.10
C GLY A 36 9.36 -16.36 -19.71
N LEU A 37 9.86 -15.56 -20.65
CA LEU A 37 10.09 -14.13 -20.43
C LEU A 37 8.79 -13.35 -20.19
N MET A 38 7.73 -13.64 -20.94
CA MET A 38 6.43 -13.00 -20.73
C MET A 38 5.87 -13.31 -19.34
N MET A 39 5.91 -14.58 -18.91
CA MET A 39 5.47 -14.99 -17.58
C MET A 39 6.32 -14.37 -16.47
N MET A 40 7.63 -14.21 -16.68
CA MET A 40 8.50 -13.47 -15.77
C MET A 40 8.06 -12.01 -15.64
N ALA A 41 7.78 -11.32 -16.75
CA ALA A 41 7.33 -9.93 -16.74
C ALA A 41 5.98 -9.75 -16.04
N VAL A 42 5.03 -10.66 -16.27
CA VAL A 42 3.73 -10.68 -15.57
C VAL A 42 3.94 -10.81 -14.06
N LEU A 43 4.78 -11.76 -13.63
CA LEU A 43 5.03 -11.97 -12.20
C LEU A 43 5.73 -10.75 -11.55
N LEU A 44 6.71 -10.15 -12.22
CA LEU A 44 7.34 -8.91 -11.76
C LEU A 44 6.32 -7.77 -11.62
N THR A 45 5.43 -7.63 -12.61
CA THR A 45 4.38 -6.60 -12.59
C THR A 45 3.45 -6.78 -11.39
N VAL A 46 3.01 -8.01 -11.10
CA VAL A 46 2.18 -8.32 -9.92
C VAL A 46 2.92 -8.00 -8.61
N CYS A 47 4.20 -8.36 -8.51
CA CYS A 47 5.00 -8.03 -7.33
C CYS A 47 5.17 -6.51 -7.13
N ILE A 48 5.47 -5.77 -8.19
CA ILE A 48 5.60 -4.30 -8.14
C ILE A 48 4.28 -3.67 -7.71
N LEU A 49 3.15 -4.13 -8.27
CA LEU A 49 1.82 -3.66 -7.90
C LEU A 49 1.55 -3.91 -6.42
N PHE A 50 1.86 -5.11 -5.92
CA PHE A 50 1.68 -5.45 -4.50
C PHE A 50 2.52 -4.56 -3.56
N ILE A 51 3.79 -4.32 -3.90
CA ILE A 51 4.67 -3.44 -3.13
C ILE A 51 4.13 -2.00 -3.14
N SER A 52 3.74 -1.50 -4.32
CA SER A 52 3.17 -0.16 -4.47
C SER A 52 1.87 0.00 -3.66
N TYR A 53 1.01 -1.01 -3.68
CA TYR A 53 -0.21 -1.06 -2.87
C TYR A 53 0.11 -1.01 -1.38
N SER A 54 1.01 -1.88 -0.90
CA SER A 54 1.39 -1.94 0.52
C SER A 54 2.08 -0.66 1.01
N TYR A 55 2.78 0.05 0.13
CA TYR A 55 3.41 1.33 0.45
C TYR A 55 2.39 2.48 0.50
N THR A 56 1.46 2.52 -0.45
CA THR A 56 0.51 3.63 -0.61
C THR A 56 -0.67 3.56 0.36
N VAL A 57 -1.21 2.35 0.55
CA VAL A 57 -2.37 2.07 1.40
C VAL A 57 -1.88 1.73 2.80
N THR A 58 -1.77 2.76 3.64
CA THR A 58 -1.52 2.56 5.07
C THR A 58 -2.76 1.99 5.75
N THR A 59 -2.55 1.32 6.88
CA THR A 59 -3.63 0.73 7.67
C THR A 59 -4.69 1.76 8.05
N ASP A 60 -4.28 2.99 8.38
CA ASP A 60 -5.21 4.09 8.71
C ASP A 60 -6.09 4.50 7.52
N LYS A 61 -5.55 4.50 6.29
CA LYS A 61 -6.31 4.79 5.06
C LYS A 61 -7.28 3.67 4.70
N PHE A 62 -6.85 2.41 4.83
CA PHE A 62 -7.71 1.26 4.63
C PHE A 62 -8.89 1.29 5.61
N MET A 63 -8.60 1.52 6.88
CA MET A 63 -9.62 1.68 7.92
C MET A 63 -10.58 2.84 7.62
N TYR A 64 -10.06 3.97 7.14
CA TYR A 64 -10.90 5.11 6.74
C TYR A 64 -11.91 4.75 5.65
N LEU A 65 -11.53 3.92 4.67
CA LEU A 65 -12.41 3.51 3.57
C LEU A 65 -13.61 2.67 4.08
N PHE A 66 -13.39 1.75 5.01
CA PHE A 66 -14.46 0.93 5.61
C PHE A 66 -15.26 1.65 6.71
N ALA A 67 -14.77 2.80 7.18
CA ALA A 67 -15.42 3.64 8.20
C ALA A 67 -16.84 4.05 7.81
N ALA A 68 -17.07 4.32 6.52
CA ALA A 68 -18.36 4.76 6.02
C ALA A 68 -19.42 3.66 6.03
N ALA A 69 -19.04 2.41 5.73
CA ALA A 69 -19.96 1.28 5.68
C ALA A 69 -20.33 0.76 7.09
N ALA A 70 -19.34 0.67 7.99
CA ALA A 70 -19.53 0.11 9.33
C ALA A 70 -18.73 0.87 10.41
N PRO A 71 -19.26 1.99 10.94
CA PRO A 71 -18.52 2.88 11.83
C PRO A 71 -18.16 2.26 13.20
N ARG A 72 -18.96 1.31 13.70
CA ARG A 72 -18.67 0.60 14.95
C ARG A 72 -17.50 -0.37 14.79
N ALA A 73 -17.57 -1.25 13.79
CA ALA A 73 -16.49 -2.20 13.47
C ALA A 73 -15.18 -1.46 13.18
N THR A 74 -15.25 -0.38 12.40
CA THR A 74 -14.08 0.44 12.08
C THR A 74 -13.44 1.04 13.32
N LEU A 75 -14.23 1.56 14.26
CA LEU A 75 -13.66 2.07 15.50
C LEU A 75 -12.93 0.96 16.27
N LEU A 76 -13.56 -0.22 16.43
CA LEU A 76 -12.91 -1.33 17.14
C LEU A 76 -11.60 -1.72 16.47
N THR A 77 -11.59 -1.85 15.15
CA THR A 77 -10.39 -2.24 14.42
C THR A 77 -9.32 -1.15 14.46
N LEU A 78 -9.68 0.14 14.39
CA LEU A 78 -8.73 1.25 14.59
C LEU A 78 -8.09 1.21 16.00
N MET A 79 -8.88 0.94 17.03
CA MET A 79 -8.38 0.79 18.39
C MET A 79 -7.46 -0.44 18.52
N ALA A 80 -7.85 -1.57 17.93
CA ALA A 80 -7.05 -2.79 17.92
C ALA A 80 -5.70 -2.59 17.20
N LEU A 81 -5.69 -1.91 16.05
CA LEU A 81 -4.48 -1.61 15.29
C LEU A 81 -3.56 -0.65 16.05
N ARG A 82 -4.13 0.34 16.75
CA ARG A 82 -3.36 1.22 17.64
C ARG A 82 -2.70 0.47 18.79
N PHE A 83 -3.27 -0.66 19.25
CA PHE A 83 -2.64 -1.46 20.31
C PHE A 83 -1.35 -2.14 19.88
N VAL A 84 -1.15 -2.46 18.60
CA VAL A 84 0.10 -3.10 18.12
C VAL A 84 1.36 -2.27 18.43
N PRO A 85 1.48 -1.01 17.97
CA PRO A 85 2.65 -0.18 18.29
C PRO A 85 2.71 0.18 19.78
N LEU A 86 1.57 0.31 20.46
CA LEU A 86 1.49 0.58 21.89
C LEU A 86 2.08 -0.57 22.72
N PHE A 87 1.67 -1.81 22.43
CA PHE A 87 2.17 -3.02 23.09
C PHE A 87 3.66 -3.22 22.82
N GLN A 88 4.15 -2.94 21.62
CA GLN A 88 5.60 -3.00 21.34
C GLN A 88 6.40 -2.00 22.18
N ARG A 89 5.89 -0.77 22.37
CA ARG A 89 6.54 0.24 23.22
C ARG A 89 6.51 -0.18 24.69
N ARG A 90 5.35 -0.59 25.19
CA ARG A 90 5.17 -1.06 26.58
C ARG A 90 6.01 -2.29 26.88
N LEU A 91 6.01 -3.28 25.99
CA LEU A 91 6.81 -4.49 26.15
C LEU A 91 8.30 -4.16 26.23
N ARG A 92 8.81 -3.22 25.41
CA ARG A 92 10.21 -2.76 25.50
C ARG A 92 10.52 -2.10 26.85
N GLN A 93 9.63 -1.23 27.34
CA GLN A 93 9.79 -0.60 28.66
C GLN A 93 9.78 -1.63 29.80
N ILE A 94 8.79 -2.53 29.80
CA ILE A 94 8.67 -3.59 30.80
C ILE A 94 9.91 -4.49 30.77
N THR A 95 10.37 -4.87 29.58
CA THR A 95 11.58 -5.69 29.41
C THR A 95 12.80 -4.98 30.00
N MET A 96 12.96 -3.67 29.78
CA MET A 96 14.07 -2.90 30.35
C MET A 96 14.04 -2.88 31.88
N ILE A 97 12.86 -2.70 32.49
CA ILE A 97 12.69 -2.66 33.95
C ILE A 97 12.90 -4.05 34.57
N GLN A 98 12.30 -5.08 33.98
CA GLN A 98 12.37 -6.45 34.50
C GLN A 98 13.76 -7.07 34.33
N ARG A 99 14.53 -6.62 33.33
CA ARG A 99 15.94 -6.99 33.18
C ARG A 99 16.80 -6.55 34.36
N ILE A 100 16.52 -5.40 34.96
CA ILE A 100 17.20 -4.94 36.20
C ILE A 100 16.90 -5.89 37.36
N ARG A 101 15.71 -6.51 37.38
CA ARG A 101 15.31 -7.53 38.37
C ARG A 101 15.80 -8.94 38.03
N GLY A 102 16.65 -9.10 37.01
CA GLY A 102 17.20 -10.39 36.61
C GLY A 102 16.29 -11.25 35.70
N VAL A 103 15.16 -10.73 35.24
CA VAL A 103 14.26 -11.42 34.30
C VAL A 103 14.68 -11.08 32.87
N ASP A 104 15.28 -12.03 32.14
CA ASP A 104 15.78 -11.82 30.78
C ASP A 104 15.34 -12.94 29.84
N ALA A 105 14.28 -12.67 29.07
CA ALA A 105 13.80 -13.58 28.03
C ALA A 105 14.81 -13.79 26.87
N GLY A 106 15.93 -13.07 26.84
CA GLY A 106 17.00 -13.28 25.85
C GLY A 106 17.98 -14.40 26.21
N LYS A 107 18.13 -14.76 27.50
CA LYS A 107 19.22 -15.64 27.97
C LYS A 107 18.69 -16.90 28.68
N GLY A 108 19.52 -17.96 28.71
CA GLY A 108 19.22 -19.21 29.43
C GLY A 108 18.55 -20.32 28.61
N SER A 109 18.06 -21.33 29.32
CA SER A 109 17.32 -22.48 28.76
C SER A 109 15.96 -22.07 28.18
N VAL A 110 15.43 -22.83 27.23
CA VAL A 110 14.08 -22.59 26.66
C VAL A 110 13.02 -22.49 27.77
N ARG A 111 13.14 -23.29 28.83
CA ARG A 111 12.19 -23.28 29.96
C ARG A 111 12.30 -22.00 30.80
N SER A 112 13.50 -21.49 31.05
CA SER A 112 13.68 -20.22 31.78
C SER A 112 13.20 -19.05 30.94
N ARG A 113 13.52 -19.04 29.64
CA ARG A 113 13.05 -18.03 28.68
C ARG A 113 11.52 -17.96 28.61
N MET A 114 10.83 -19.10 28.60
CA MET A 114 9.37 -19.14 28.63
C MET A 114 8.79 -18.59 29.93
N ARG A 115 9.39 -18.93 31.09
CA ARG A 115 8.95 -18.41 32.39
C ARG A 115 9.11 -16.89 32.47
N ASP A 116 10.26 -16.39 32.02
CA ASP A 116 10.58 -14.96 32.02
C ASP A 116 9.69 -14.20 31.04
N GLY A 117 9.48 -14.75 29.84
CA GLY A 117 8.52 -14.22 28.87
C GLY A 117 7.08 -14.17 29.42
N MET A 118 6.64 -15.19 30.16
CA MET A 118 5.34 -15.20 30.80
C MET A 118 5.22 -14.09 31.86
N THR A 119 6.28 -13.81 32.62
CA THR A 119 6.31 -12.70 33.57
C THR A 119 6.16 -11.36 32.87
N LEU A 120 6.85 -11.14 31.75
CA LEU A 120 6.70 -9.92 30.93
C LEU A 120 5.27 -9.77 30.39
N LEU A 121 4.69 -10.88 29.89
CA LEU A 121 3.31 -10.89 29.37
C LEU A 121 2.29 -10.60 30.48
N LYS A 122 2.45 -11.17 31.68
CA LYS A 122 1.56 -10.88 32.83
C LYS A 122 1.53 -9.39 33.14
N VAL A 123 2.70 -8.76 33.27
CA VAL A 123 2.79 -7.32 33.56
C VAL A 123 2.17 -6.49 32.43
N LEU A 124 2.45 -6.85 31.18
CA LEU A 124 1.90 -6.17 30.02
C LEU A 124 0.36 -6.27 29.98
N LEU A 125 -0.20 -7.44 30.29
CA LEU A 125 -1.64 -7.68 30.32
C LEU A 125 -2.31 -6.87 31.43
N THR A 126 -1.75 -6.88 32.65
CA THR A 126 -2.30 -6.09 33.77
C THR A 126 -2.33 -4.60 33.43
N TRP A 127 -1.22 -4.03 32.96
CA TRP A 127 -1.18 -2.62 32.57
C TRP A 127 -2.12 -2.32 31.41
N SER A 128 -2.20 -3.21 30.41
CA SER A 128 -3.08 -2.99 29.26
C SER A 128 -4.56 -3.05 29.61
N LEU A 129 -4.96 -3.90 30.56
CA LEU A 129 -6.33 -3.99 31.04
C LEU A 129 -6.74 -2.76 31.86
N GLU A 130 -5.85 -2.27 32.73
CA GLU A 130 -6.05 -1.05 33.49
C GLU A 130 -6.28 0.17 32.56
N GLU A 131 -5.43 0.31 31.54
CA GLU A 131 -5.55 1.35 30.53
C GLU A 131 -6.81 1.23 29.67
N ALA A 132 -7.23 0.00 29.37
CA ALA A 132 -8.48 -0.23 28.64
C ALA A 132 -9.70 0.20 29.47
N LEU A 133 -9.71 -0.08 30.77
CA LEU A 133 -10.76 0.36 31.69
C LEU A 133 -10.79 1.90 31.79
N GLN A 134 -9.63 2.54 32.01
CA GLN A 134 -9.54 4.01 32.03
C GLN A 134 -10.02 4.64 30.71
N THR A 135 -9.68 4.02 29.57
CA THR A 135 -10.14 4.47 28.26
C THR A 135 -11.66 4.32 28.12
N ALA A 136 -12.24 3.22 28.59
CA ALA A 136 -13.68 2.99 28.57
C ALA A 136 -14.44 4.01 29.42
N ASP A 137 -13.94 4.30 30.64
CA ASP A 137 -14.52 5.31 31.52
C ASP A 137 -14.42 6.71 30.90
N SER A 138 -13.27 7.04 30.31
CA SER A 138 -13.09 8.30 29.57
C SER A 138 -14.06 8.41 28.39
N MET A 139 -14.27 7.32 27.63
CA MET A 139 -15.23 7.29 26.53
C MET A 139 -16.66 7.50 27.03
N LYS A 140 -17.04 6.84 28.13
CA LYS A 140 -18.37 7.01 28.77
C LYS A 140 -18.58 8.45 29.25
N ALA A 141 -17.59 9.04 29.91
CA ALA A 141 -17.63 10.44 30.38
C ALA A 141 -17.77 11.45 29.22
N ARG A 142 -17.20 11.15 28.05
CA ARG A 142 -17.33 11.98 26.83
C ARG A 142 -18.65 11.74 26.06
N GLY A 143 -19.57 10.96 26.63
CA GLY A 143 -20.89 10.70 26.05
C GLY A 143 -20.89 9.67 24.91
N TYR A 144 -19.90 8.77 24.87
CA TYR A 144 -19.89 7.68 23.91
C TYR A 144 -21.12 6.79 24.07
N GLY A 145 -21.94 6.66 23.03
CA GLY A 145 -23.15 5.83 23.02
C GLY A 145 -24.47 6.56 23.28
N ILE A 146 -24.46 7.87 23.62
CA ILE A 146 -25.67 8.62 23.95
C ILE A 146 -26.45 9.08 22.70
N ARG A 147 -25.75 9.49 21.63
CA ARG A 147 -26.36 10.01 20.39
C ARG A 147 -25.82 9.30 19.15
N LYS A 148 -26.55 9.39 18.03
CA LYS A 148 -26.08 8.91 16.71
C LYS A 148 -24.74 9.59 16.38
N ARG A 149 -23.73 8.77 16.10
CA ARG A 149 -22.35 9.19 15.88
C ARG A 149 -22.19 9.95 14.56
N SER A 150 -21.43 11.05 14.57
CA SER A 150 -20.90 11.69 13.36
C SER A 150 -19.50 11.15 13.04
N VAL A 151 -19.16 11.07 11.75
CA VAL A 151 -17.85 10.61 11.28
C VAL A 151 -17.01 11.82 10.90
N TYR A 152 -15.79 11.90 11.43
CA TYR A 152 -14.82 12.92 11.04
C TYR A 152 -14.06 12.43 9.81
N GLY A 153 -14.32 13.05 8.66
CA GLY A 153 -13.70 12.73 7.39
C GLY A 153 -12.54 13.68 7.06
N ILE A 154 -11.29 13.19 7.10
CA ILE A 154 -10.11 13.99 6.70
C ILE A 154 -10.01 14.11 5.17
N TYR A 155 -10.41 13.05 4.46
CA TYR A 155 -10.34 13.00 3.00
C TYR A 155 -11.67 13.42 2.38
N ARG A 156 -11.63 14.41 1.49
CA ARG A 156 -12.74 14.88 0.67
C ARG A 156 -12.38 14.65 -0.78
N LEU A 157 -13.29 14.07 -1.56
CA LEU A 157 -13.11 13.89 -2.99
C LEU A 157 -13.33 15.23 -3.69
N ASP A 158 -12.29 15.74 -4.32
CA ASP A 158 -12.39 16.94 -5.15
C ASP A 158 -12.92 16.59 -6.55
N LEU A 159 -13.37 17.60 -7.30
CA LEU A 159 -13.76 17.46 -8.71
C LEU A 159 -12.60 16.95 -9.58
N GLN A 160 -11.38 17.37 -9.27
CA GLN A 160 -10.17 16.89 -9.94
C GLN A 160 -9.96 15.38 -9.71
N ASP A 161 -10.15 14.91 -8.48
CA ASP A 161 -10.04 13.48 -8.14
C ASP A 161 -11.07 12.66 -8.91
N LYS A 162 -12.31 13.16 -9.01
CA LYS A 162 -13.38 12.50 -9.78
C LYS A 162 -13.06 12.43 -11.27
N ALA A 163 -12.52 13.51 -11.85
CA ALA A 163 -12.14 13.53 -13.25
C ALA A 163 -11.00 12.52 -13.55
N ILE A 164 -9.99 12.47 -12.68
CA ILE A 164 -8.88 11.50 -12.77
C ILE A 164 -9.40 10.07 -12.63
N LEU A 165 -10.29 9.82 -11.65
CA LEU A 165 -10.90 8.49 -11.46
C LEU A 165 -11.73 8.05 -12.67
N LEU A 166 -12.50 8.95 -13.28
CA LEU A 166 -13.28 8.67 -14.48
C LEU A 166 -12.34 8.35 -15.66
N LEU A 167 -11.31 9.16 -15.87
CA LEU A 167 -10.32 8.96 -16.93
C LEU A 167 -9.55 7.64 -16.75
N LEU A 168 -9.20 7.28 -15.51
CA LEU A 168 -8.58 6.00 -15.18
C LEU A 168 -9.55 4.82 -15.43
N ALA A 169 -10.82 4.96 -15.05
CA ALA A 169 -11.83 3.93 -15.30
C ALA A 169 -12.08 3.74 -16.81
N ALA A 170 -12.21 4.83 -17.57
CA ALA A 170 -12.40 4.78 -19.01
C ALA A 170 -11.21 4.10 -19.71
N SER A 171 -9.99 4.53 -19.41
CA SER A 171 -8.78 3.98 -20.01
C SER A 171 -8.53 2.51 -19.65
N GLY A 172 -9.00 2.04 -18.49
CA GLY A 172 -8.94 0.63 -18.08
C GLY A 172 -10.04 -0.26 -18.67
N LEU A 173 -11.27 0.26 -18.82
CA LEU A 173 -12.40 -0.49 -19.36
C LEU A 173 -12.30 -0.73 -20.87
N ILE A 174 -11.71 0.21 -21.60
CA ILE A 174 -11.56 0.11 -23.07
C ILE A 174 -10.73 -1.15 -23.46
N PRO A 175 -9.51 -1.39 -22.93
CA PRO A 175 -8.76 -2.61 -23.19
C PRO A 175 -9.48 -3.89 -22.74
N LEU A 176 -10.22 -3.83 -21.63
CA LEU A 176 -10.97 -4.98 -21.13
C LEU A 176 -12.10 -5.37 -22.09
N PHE A 177 -12.81 -4.39 -22.65
CA PHE A 177 -13.83 -4.62 -23.66
C PHE A 177 -13.25 -5.23 -24.95
N PHE A 178 -12.13 -4.70 -25.44
CA PHE A 178 -11.46 -5.25 -26.62
C PHE A 178 -10.92 -6.67 -26.40
N TRP A 179 -10.40 -6.94 -25.20
CA TRP A 179 -9.98 -8.29 -24.81
C TRP A 179 -11.15 -9.28 -24.78
N MET A 180 -12.31 -8.90 -24.24
CA MET A 180 -13.52 -9.73 -24.30
C MET A 180 -13.99 -10.03 -25.73
N LYS A 181 -13.68 -9.15 -26.69
CA LYS A 181 -13.97 -9.34 -28.12
C LYS A 181 -12.90 -10.17 -28.85
N GLY A 182 -11.87 -10.65 -28.13
CA GLY A 182 -10.79 -11.47 -28.68
C GLY A 182 -9.62 -10.70 -29.28
N TYR A 183 -9.59 -9.36 -29.15
CA TYR A 183 -8.44 -8.55 -29.59
C TYR A 183 -7.34 -8.57 -28.53
N GLY A 184 -6.07 -8.60 -28.95
CA GLY A 184 -4.92 -8.59 -28.04
C GLY A 184 -4.58 -9.94 -27.38
N VAL A 185 -5.16 -11.06 -27.86
CA VAL A 185 -4.77 -12.40 -27.41
C VAL A 185 -3.59 -12.89 -28.24
N LEU A 186 -2.40 -12.86 -27.63
CA LEU A 186 -1.19 -13.43 -28.24
C LEU A 186 -1.12 -14.94 -27.93
N GLU A 187 -1.52 -15.77 -28.88
CA GLU A 187 -1.29 -17.21 -28.83
C GLU A 187 0.18 -17.50 -29.14
N ILE A 188 0.97 -17.83 -28.11
CA ILE A 188 2.41 -18.10 -28.22
C ILE A 188 2.68 -19.56 -28.62
N TYR A 189 1.82 -20.50 -28.21
CA TYR A 189 1.89 -21.91 -28.59
C TYR A 189 0.75 -22.28 -29.54
N PRO A 190 0.96 -23.15 -30.53
CA PRO A 190 2.21 -23.79 -30.98
C PRO A 190 2.97 -23.00 -32.07
N ARG A 191 2.34 -21.98 -32.68
CA ARG A 191 3.00 -21.01 -33.59
C ARG A 191 2.53 -19.62 -33.22
N MET A 192 3.46 -18.66 -33.19
CA MET A 192 3.13 -17.26 -33.03
C MET A 192 2.30 -16.81 -34.22
N LYS A 193 1.02 -16.46 -33.98
CA LYS A 193 0.21 -15.80 -35.00
C LYS A 193 0.85 -14.44 -35.35
N PRO A 194 0.89 -14.05 -36.62
CA PRO A 194 1.42 -12.75 -37.01
C PRO A 194 0.62 -11.65 -36.32
N MET A 195 1.33 -10.62 -35.84
CA MET A 195 0.74 -9.51 -35.11
C MET A 195 -0.07 -8.64 -36.08
N HIS A 196 -1.39 -8.63 -35.92
CA HIS A 196 -2.28 -7.90 -36.81
C HIS A 196 -2.41 -6.46 -36.31
N PHE A 197 -1.50 -5.57 -36.70
CA PHE A 197 -1.59 -4.14 -36.35
C PHE A 197 -2.76 -3.45 -37.08
N GLY A 198 -3.98 -3.69 -36.60
CA GLY A 198 -5.16 -2.93 -36.99
C GLY A 198 -5.30 -1.66 -36.16
N TRP A 199 -6.05 -0.69 -36.69
CA TRP A 199 -6.39 0.55 -35.98
C TRP A 199 -7.05 0.30 -34.62
N VAL A 200 -7.81 -0.80 -34.50
CA VAL A 200 -8.47 -1.23 -33.27
C VAL A 200 -7.47 -1.70 -32.21
N GLU A 201 -6.47 -2.50 -32.60
CA GLU A 201 -5.42 -2.96 -31.68
C GLU A 201 -4.53 -1.80 -31.23
N ALA A 202 -4.20 -0.88 -32.15
CA ALA A 202 -3.46 0.33 -31.81
C ALA A 202 -4.22 1.17 -30.78
N ALA A 203 -5.53 1.37 -30.94
CA ALA A 203 -6.36 2.08 -29.97
C ALA A 203 -6.39 1.39 -28.60
N MET A 204 -6.45 0.05 -28.57
CA MET A 204 -6.37 -0.73 -27.34
C MET A 204 -5.04 -0.54 -26.62
N TYR A 205 -3.91 -0.65 -27.33
CA TYR A 205 -2.58 -0.47 -26.74
C TYR A 205 -2.37 0.97 -26.24
N VAL A 206 -2.80 1.98 -26.99
CA VAL A 206 -2.72 3.39 -26.56
C VAL A 206 -3.55 3.61 -25.29
N SER A 207 -4.76 3.07 -25.22
CA SER A 207 -5.60 3.17 -24.02
C SER A 207 -4.95 2.49 -22.81
N PHE A 208 -4.33 1.32 -23.00
CA PHE A 208 -3.61 0.62 -21.95
C PHE A 208 -2.36 1.38 -21.48
N CYS A 209 -1.58 1.94 -22.40
CA CYS A 209 -0.44 2.79 -22.05
C CYS A 209 -0.89 4.01 -21.25
N LEU A 210 -2.00 4.63 -21.64
CA LEU A 210 -2.57 5.76 -20.91
C LEU A 210 -2.99 5.34 -19.49
N PHE A 211 -3.67 4.20 -19.33
CA PHE A 211 -4.04 3.65 -18.02
C PHE A 211 -2.82 3.47 -17.08
N VAL A 212 -1.74 2.89 -17.59
CA VAL A 212 -0.52 2.63 -16.81
C VAL A 212 0.25 3.91 -16.48
N LEU A 213 0.24 4.92 -17.36
CA LEU A 213 1.00 6.15 -17.20
C LEU A 213 0.34 7.21 -16.31
N ILE A 214 -0.98 7.18 -16.12
CA ILE A 214 -1.68 8.19 -15.29
C ILE A 214 -1.15 8.24 -13.84
N PRO A 215 -1.08 7.13 -13.07
CA PRO A 215 -0.61 7.21 -11.68
C PRO A 215 0.82 7.76 -11.53
N PRO A 216 1.84 7.27 -12.27
CA PRO A 216 3.19 7.80 -12.14
C PRO A 216 3.31 9.23 -12.68
N ALA A 217 2.51 9.62 -13.68
CA ALA A 217 2.49 11.00 -14.17
C ALA A 217 1.95 11.98 -13.11
N LEU A 218 0.89 11.60 -12.39
CA LEU A 218 0.34 12.41 -11.29
C LEU A 218 1.34 12.55 -10.14
N GLU A 219 1.92 11.44 -9.69
CA GLU A 219 2.93 11.46 -8.63
C GLU A 219 4.19 12.25 -9.06
N GLY A 220 4.58 12.13 -10.33
CA GLY A 220 5.67 12.91 -10.94
C GLY A 220 5.39 14.40 -10.97
N LYS A 221 4.18 14.81 -11.39
CA LYS A 221 3.72 16.20 -11.41
C LYS A 221 3.74 16.80 -10.00
N GLU A 222 3.21 16.10 -9.01
CA GLU A 222 3.20 16.56 -7.61
C GLU A 222 4.61 16.69 -7.04
N LYS A 223 5.48 15.71 -7.28
CA LYS A 223 6.89 15.79 -6.86
C LYS A 223 7.63 16.95 -7.55
N TRP A 224 7.32 17.21 -8.82
CA TRP A 224 7.91 18.31 -9.56
C TRP A 224 7.45 19.67 -9.01
N LEU A 225 6.15 19.84 -8.77
CA LEU A 225 5.57 21.04 -8.13
C LEU A 225 6.14 21.28 -6.73
N TRP A 226 6.34 20.22 -5.95
CA TRP A 226 6.97 20.33 -4.63
C TRP A 226 8.44 20.75 -4.70
N ARG A 227 9.18 20.27 -5.70
CA ARG A 227 10.58 20.66 -5.92
C ARG A 227 10.70 22.09 -6.44
N SER A 228 9.78 22.54 -7.29
CA SER A 228 9.77 23.91 -7.81
C SER A 228 9.32 24.93 -6.75
N SER A 229 8.37 24.59 -5.89
CA SER A 229 7.96 25.45 -4.77
C SER A 229 9.06 25.64 -3.73
N ARG A 230 9.82 24.59 -3.41
CA ARG A 230 11.02 24.68 -2.55
C ARG A 230 12.11 25.59 -3.12
N ARG A 231 12.20 25.75 -4.44
CA ARG A 231 13.16 26.66 -5.09
C ARG A 231 12.69 28.12 -5.06
N SER A 232 11.39 28.36 -4.89
CA SER A 232 10.80 29.69 -5.06
C SER A 232 10.64 30.47 -3.74
N VAL A 233 10.56 29.83 -2.57
CA VAL A 233 9.98 30.48 -1.38
C VAL A 233 10.59 29.95 -0.05
N TYR A 234 11.59 30.67 0.48
CA TYR A 234 11.69 31.00 1.91
C TYR A 234 11.38 32.51 2.08
N PRO A 235 10.12 32.95 2.15
CA PRO A 235 9.75 34.05 3.00
C PRO A 235 9.76 33.45 4.41
N SER A 236 10.67 33.95 5.24
CA SER A 236 10.65 33.75 6.68
C SER A 236 9.22 33.70 7.20
N ALA A 237 8.83 32.60 7.84
CA ALA A 237 7.57 32.46 8.58
C ALA A 237 7.56 33.29 9.88
N ILE A 238 8.22 34.46 9.86
CA ILE A 238 8.07 35.50 10.86
C ILE A 238 7.18 36.54 10.20
N PRO A 239 5.90 36.68 10.61
CA PRO A 239 5.12 37.82 10.19
C PRO A 239 5.89 39.07 10.64
N ARG A 240 6.41 39.86 9.68
CA ARG A 240 6.87 41.22 9.98
C ARG A 240 5.65 41.95 10.54
N LYS A 241 5.68 42.25 11.85
CA LYS A 241 4.71 43.16 12.47
C LYS A 241 4.77 44.47 11.69
N THR A 242 3.74 44.73 10.88
CA THR A 242 3.46 46.06 10.37
C THR A 242 3.34 46.98 11.58
N GLY A 243 4.05 48.12 11.51
CA GLY A 243 4.42 48.95 12.64
C GLY A 243 3.31 49.25 13.66
N THR A 244 3.76 49.44 14.90
CA THR A 244 3.04 50.00 16.03
C THR A 244 2.28 51.26 15.62
N ARG A 245 0.97 51.14 15.37
CA ARG A 245 0.07 52.29 15.51
C ARG A 245 -0.10 52.54 17.00
N PHE A 246 0.62 53.55 17.49
CA PHE A 246 0.26 54.26 18.71
C PHE A 246 -1.23 54.61 18.62
N MET A 247 -2.06 54.02 19.47
CA MET A 247 -3.33 54.63 19.87
C MET A 247 -3.17 55.02 21.33
N SER A 248 -3.04 56.33 21.48
CA SER A 248 -3.01 57.09 22.70
C SER A 248 -4.15 56.69 23.65
N SER A 249 -3.77 56.64 24.93
CA SER A 249 -4.60 56.90 26.10
C SER A 249 -5.89 57.66 25.81
N HIS A 250 -7.02 57.16 26.29
CA HIS A 250 -8.01 57.97 27.02
C HIS A 250 -8.72 57.06 28.03
N LEU A 251 -8.29 57.18 29.28
CA LEU A 251 -9.07 56.86 30.48
C LEU A 251 -10.13 57.96 30.64
N ARG A 252 -11.39 57.57 30.69
CA ARG A 252 -12.41 58.08 31.63
C ARG A 252 -13.53 57.04 31.71
#